data_AF-A0A7X5QHT2-F1
#
_entry.id   AF-A0A7X5QHT2-F1
#
_cell.length_a   1.000
_cell.length_b   1.000
_cell.length_c   1.000
_cell.angle_alpha   90.00
_cell.angle_beta   90.00
_cell.angle_gamma   90.00
#
_symmetry.space_group_name_H-M   'P 1'
#
loop_
_entity.id
_entity.type
_entity.pdbx_description
1 polymer ?
#
loop_
_entity_poly.entity_id
_entity_poly.type
_entity_poly.pdbx_seq_one_letter_code
_entity_poly.pdbx_strand_id
1 'polypeptide(L)' 'MALEKRTPNQNAKMKFGENRDLDKILNNKEKTKRVNVDLDKDIQIRFKAACVKNNTTMKEVINEYVLKWLNENEIKRK' A
#
# COMPACT_ATOMS: atom_id res chain seq x y z
N MET A 1 43.20 -11.64 36.45
CA MET A 1 42.10 -12.51 35.95
C MET A 1 41.83 -12.13 34.51
N ALA A 2 41.96 -13.07 33.57
CA ALA A 2 41.72 -12.81 32.15
C ALA A 2 40.23 -13.05 31.80
N LEU A 3 39.69 -12.26 30.88
CA LEU A 3 38.29 -12.37 30.44
C LEU A 3 38.10 -13.63 29.58
N GLU A 4 37.18 -14.50 30.00
CA GLU A 4 36.82 -15.69 29.23
C GLU A 4 35.89 -15.37 28.07
N LYS A 5 36.16 -15.97 26.91
CA LYS A 5 35.33 -15.85 25.71
C LYS A 5 34.02 -16.62 25.93
N ARG A 6 32.92 -15.91 26.22
CA ARG A 6 31.56 -16.48 26.19
C ARG A 6 31.15 -16.73 24.73
N THR A 7 31.55 -17.88 24.19
CA THR A 7 30.89 -18.45 23.01
C THR A 7 30.14 -19.70 23.44
N PRO A 8 28.80 -19.73 23.41
CA PRO A 8 28.10 -20.99 23.48
C PRO A 8 28.43 -21.73 22.18
N ASN A 9 29.21 -22.80 22.29
CA ASN A 9 29.48 -23.76 21.23
C ASN A 9 30.34 -23.21 20.06
N GLN A 10 31.56 -23.74 19.90
CA GLN A 10 32.44 -23.47 18.74
C GLN A 10 31.86 -24.00 17.41
N ASN A 11 30.68 -24.63 17.43
CA ASN A 11 29.86 -24.98 16.26
C ASN A 11 28.58 -24.14 16.10
N ALA A 12 28.48 -22.99 16.78
CA ALA A 12 27.42 -22.03 16.50
C ALA A 12 27.71 -21.32 15.17
N LYS A 13 27.51 -22.07 14.07
CA LYS A 13 27.37 -21.56 12.71
C LYS A 13 26.41 -20.37 12.82
N MET A 14 26.93 -19.13 12.73
CA MET A 14 26.10 -17.94 12.76
C MET A 14 24.93 -18.22 11.81
N LYS A 15 23.71 -18.28 12.34
CA LYS A 15 22.55 -18.67 11.54
C LYS A 15 22.27 -17.55 10.55
N PHE A 16 22.94 -17.64 9.41
CA PHE A 16 22.81 -16.75 8.28
C PHE A 16 21.37 -16.92 7.74
N GLY A 17 20.46 -16.12 8.26
CA GLY A 17 19.03 -16.24 7.97
C GLY A 17 18.13 -15.86 9.14
N GLU A 18 18.54 -16.11 10.40
CA GLU A 18 17.64 -15.91 11.56
C GLU A 18 17.39 -14.42 11.86
N ASN A 19 18.29 -13.53 11.40
CA ASN A 19 18.13 -12.07 11.46
C ASN A 19 17.87 -11.43 10.08
N ARG A 20 17.66 -12.24 9.03
CA ARG A 20 17.23 -11.73 7.73
C ARG A 20 15.71 -11.77 7.72
N ASP A 21 15.10 -10.72 8.27
CA ASP A 21 13.67 -10.42 8.13
C ASP A 21 13.34 -10.08 6.64
N LEU A 22 13.61 -11.03 5.74
CA LEU A 22 13.31 -10.94 4.32
C LEU A 22 11.81 -10.73 4.12
N ASP A 23 10.99 -11.36 4.96
CA ASP A 23 9.53 -11.20 4.97
C ASP A 23 9.11 -9.75 5.24
N LYS A 24 9.86 -9.01 6.07
CA LYS A 24 9.59 -7.60 6.37
C LYS A 24 9.94 -6.67 5.21
N ILE A 25 10.96 -7.03 4.43
CA ILE A 25 11.40 -6.27 3.25
C ILE A 25 10.46 -6.54 2.06
N LEU A 26 9.99 -7.78 1.91
CA LEU A 26 9.07 -8.20 0.86
C LEU A 26 7.63 -7.69 1.09
N ASN A 27 7.22 -7.50 2.36
CA ASN A 27 5.92 -6.94 2.73
C ASN A 27 5.81 -5.41 2.56
N ASN A 28 6.54 -4.81 1.60
CA ASN A 28 6.37 -3.40 1.25
C ASN A 28 5.04 -3.21 0.50
N LYS A 29 3.93 -3.33 1.24
CA LYS A 29 2.58 -3.07 0.75
C LYS A 29 2.55 -1.64 0.19
N GLU A 30 2.07 -1.52 -1.04
CA GLU A 30 1.94 -0.26 -1.74
C GLU A 30 1.28 0.79 -0.83
N LYS A 31 1.98 1.89 -0.61
CA LYS A 31 1.57 2.94 0.32
C LYS A 31 0.34 3.66 -0.23
N THR A 32 -0.85 3.19 0.13
CA THR A 32 -2.09 3.91 -0.18
C THR A 32 -2.08 5.27 0.51
N LYS A 33 -2.26 6.34 -0.25
CA LYS A 33 -2.43 7.70 0.28
C LYS A 33 -3.92 8.02 0.33
N ARG A 34 -4.38 8.57 1.46
CA ARG A 34 -5.77 9.03 1.61
C ARG A 34 -5.89 10.42 1.01
N VAL A 35 -6.87 10.60 0.13
CA VAL A 35 -7.24 11.90 -0.43
C VAL A 35 -8.57 12.29 0.21
N ASN A 36 -8.61 13.46 0.87
CA ASN A 36 -9.85 14.03 1.38
C ASN A 36 -10.34 15.05 0.34
N VAL A 37 -11.59 14.90 -0.11
CA VAL A 37 -12.21 15.78 -1.09
C VAL A 37 -13.58 16.17 -0.58
N ASP A 38 -13.84 17.46 -0.53
CA ASP A 38 -15.17 17.99 -0.25
C ASP A 38 -16.00 17.92 -1.53
N LEU A 39 -17.11 17.17 -1.47
CA LEU A 39 -18.09 17.07 -2.54
C LEU A 39 -19.38 17.73 -2.08
N ASP A 40 -20.10 18.35 -3.02
CA ASP A 40 -21.42 18.89 -2.71
C ASP A 40 -22.40 17.76 -2.35
N LYS A 41 -23.34 18.05 -1.45
CA LYS A 41 -24.27 17.06 -0.88
C LYS A 41 -25.15 16.43 -1.96
N ASP A 42 -25.65 17.22 -2.91
CA ASP A 42 -26.49 16.70 -4.00
C ASP A 42 -25.71 15.72 -4.89
N ILE A 43 -24.45 16.07 -5.18
CA ILE A 43 -23.54 15.23 -5.99
C ILE A 43 -23.22 13.94 -5.24
N GLN A 44 -22.94 14.00 -3.94
CA GLN A 44 -22.68 12.82 -3.12
C GLN A 44 -23.89 11.87 -3.08
N ILE A 45 -25.10 12.41 -2.97
CA ILE A 45 -26.35 11.61 -2.95
C ILE A 45 -26.54 10.91 -4.29
N ARG A 46 -26.40 11.64 -5.41
CA ARG A 46 -26.50 11.05 -6.76
C ARG A 46 -25.44 9.99 -7.00
N PHE A 47 -24.20 10.28 -6.58
CA PHE A 47 -23.09 9.34 -6.69
C PHE A 47 -23.35 8.07 -5.89
N LYS A 48 -23.86 8.19 -4.66
CA LYS A 48 -24.25 7.05 -3.83
C LYS A 48 -25.36 6.21 -4.49
N ALA A 49 -26.40 6.86 -5.02
CA ALA A 49 -27.48 6.17 -5.71
C ALA A 49 -26.99 5.41 -6.96
N ALA A 50 -26.08 6.01 -7.74
CA ALA A 50 -25.47 5.37 -8.90
C ALA A 50 -24.59 4.17 -8.51
N CYS A 51 -23.76 4.29 -7.46
CA CYS A 51 -22.94 3.18 -6.96
C CYS A 51 -23.80 2.00 -6.49
N VAL A 52 -24.89 2.27 -5.77
CA VAL A 52 -25.84 1.23 -5.32
C VAL A 52 -26.49 0.55 -6.52
N LYS A 53 -26.92 1.32 -7.53
CA LYS A 53 -27.54 0.78 -8.74
C LYS A 53 -26.60 -0.14 -9.53
N ASN A 54 -25.30 0.17 -9.53
CA ASN A 54 -24.29 -0.56 -10.28
C ASN A 54 -23.59 -1.65 -9.46
N ASN A 55 -23.96 -1.86 -8.19
CA ASN A 55 -23.29 -2.79 -7.25
C ASN A 55 -21.76 -2.57 -7.15
N THR A 56 -21.30 -1.34 -7.34
CA THR A 56 -19.88 -0.97 -7.28
C THR A 56 -19.59 -0.16 -6.02
N THR A 57 -18.37 -0.26 -5.48
CA THR A 57 -17.99 0.59 -4.35
C THR A 57 -17.61 2.00 -4.81
N MET A 58 -17.91 3.02 -3.99
CA MET A 58 -17.51 4.40 -4.26
C MET A 58 -16.01 4.53 -4.51
N LYS A 59 -15.20 3.72 -3.81
CA LYS A 59 -13.74 3.72 -3.92
C LYS A 59 -13.28 3.25 -5.30
N GLU A 60 -13.87 2.17 -5.82
CA GLU A 60 -13.54 1.65 -7.16
C GLU A 60 -13.89 2.67 -8.24
N VAL A 61 -15.10 3.24 -8.18
CA VAL A 61 -15.54 4.24 -9.16
C VAL A 61 -14.64 5.48 -9.16
N ILE A 62 -14.24 5.98 -7.98
CA ILE A 62 -13.31 7.10 -7.89
C ILE A 62 -11.94 6.72 -8.46
N ASN A 63 -11.44 5.52 -8.15
CA ASN A 63 -10.14 5.07 -8.65
C ASN A 63 -10.14 4.95 -10.18
N GLU A 64 -11.19 4.38 -10.77
CA GLU A 64 -11.35 4.30 -12.22
C GLU A 64 -11.41 5.70 -12.86
N TYR A 65 -12.16 6.63 -12.27
CA TYR A 65 -12.24 8.00 -12.76
C TYR A 65 -10.89 8.71 -12.72
N VAL A 66 -10.14 8.54 -11.63
CA VAL A 66 -8.79 9.11 -11.48
C VAL A 66 -7.83 8.49 -12.50
N LEU A 67 -7.84 7.16 -12.66
CA LEU A 67 -7.00 6.47 -13.65
C LEU A 67 -7.31 6.92 -15.08
N LYS A 68 -8.60 7.02 -15.43
CA LYS A 68 -9.03 7.51 -16.73
C LYS A 68 -8.57 8.94 -16.97
N TRP A 69 -8.74 9.82 -15.99
CA TRP A 69 -8.31 11.21 -16.08
C TRP A 69 -6.78 11.35 -16.18
N LEU A 70 -6.02 10.50 -15.47
CA LEU A 70 -4.56 10.46 -15.58
C LEU A 70 -4.12 10.01 -16.97
N ASN A 71 -4.68 8.91 -17.48
CA ASN A 71 -4.36 8.42 -18.82
C ASN A 71 -4.60 9.48 -19.90
N GLU A 72 -5.72 10.22 -19.82
CA GLU A 72 -6.04 11.26 -20.80
C GLU A 72 -5.10 12.48 -20.75
N ASN A 73 -4.50 12.77 -19.58
CA ASN A 73 -3.69 13.97 -19.37
C ASN A 73 -2.19 13.72 -19.36
N GLU A 74 -1.73 12.53 -18.99
CA GLU A 74 -0.31 12.16 -19.09
C GLU A 74 0.13 11.96 -20.54
N ILE A 75 -0.77 11.46 -21.40
CA ILE A 75 -0.50 11.25 -22.83
C ILE A 75 -0.37 12.59 -23.58
N LYS A 76 -1.02 13.67 -23.12
CA LYS A 76 -0.94 15.01 -23.75
C LYS A 76 0.36 15.77 -23.44
N ARG A 77 1.24 15.25 -22.58
CA ARG A 77 2.50 15.91 -22.16
C ARG A 77 3.76 15.32 -22.81
N LYS A 78 3.64 14.59 -23.92
CA LYS A 78 4.77 14.23 -24.80
C LYS A 78 4.57 14.86 -26.17
#